data_AF-A0A6G7T6G7-F1
#
_entry.id   AF-A0A6G7T6G7-F1
#
_cell.length_a   1.000
_cell.length_b   1.000
_cell.length_c   1.000
_cell.angle_alpha   90.00
_cell.angle_beta   90.00
_cell.angle_gamma   90.00
#
_symmetry.space_group_name_H-M   'P 1'
#
loop_
_entity.id
_entity.type
_entity.pdbx_description
1 polymer ?
#
loop_
_entity_poly.entity_id
_entity_poly.type
_entity_poly.pdbx_seq_one_letter_code
_entity_poly.pdbx_strand_id
1 'polypeptide(L)'
;MHFVCLACRAAWKKTPVSQGPGHCPQCRGELINAGADVAVPKRRDVAGWRALEAVLRAGLTFHGGCCGTGPGYRPRTPREVQERLALAGRTGMPVKAALAVVDPTLTDRYGADARTPGRGTRGGRQPAGVPKHSWETSRRD
;
A
#
# COMPACT_ATOMS: atom_id res chain seq x y z
N MET A 1 -1.44 13.02 14.21
CA MET A 1 -0.74 12.68 12.95
C MET A 1 0.69 12.25 13.26
N HIS A 2 1.21 11.26 12.54
CA HIS A 2 2.60 10.81 12.69
C HIS A 2 3.49 11.40 11.59
N PHE A 3 4.65 11.88 12.00
CA PHE A 3 5.68 12.45 11.14
C PHE A 3 6.93 11.61 11.25
N VAL A 4 7.49 11.16 10.14
CA VAL A 4 8.59 10.19 10.12
C VAL A 4 9.83 10.75 9.45
N CYS A 5 10.99 10.45 10.02
CA CYS A 5 12.28 10.62 9.37
C CYS A 5 12.79 9.24 8.94
N LEU A 6 12.89 9.01 7.64
CA LEU A 6 13.34 7.73 7.08
C LEU A 6 14.83 7.48 7.34
N ALA A 7 15.66 8.52 7.27
CA ALA A 7 17.10 8.44 7.55
C ALA A 7 17.39 8.04 9.00
N CYS A 8 16.71 8.68 9.96
CA CYS A 8 16.91 8.40 11.39
C CYS A 8 16.06 7.23 11.91
N ARG A 9 15.12 6.71 11.11
CA ARG A 9 14.18 5.65 11.51
C ARG A 9 13.46 6.01 12.81
N ALA A 10 12.92 7.22 12.83
CA ALA A 10 12.27 7.82 14.00
C ALA A 10 10.96 8.49 13.59
N ALA A 11 10.03 8.58 14.54
CA ALA A 11 8.73 9.19 14.33
C ALA A 11 8.35 10.09 15.49
N TRP A 12 7.61 11.16 15.18
CA TRP A 12 7.07 12.11 16.13
C TRP A 12 5.57 12.28 15.90
N LYS A 13 4.84 12.51 16.99
CA LYS A 13 3.40 12.80 16.92
C LYS A 13 3.20 14.30 16.86
N LYS A 14 2.35 14.75 15.92
CA LYS A 14 1.72 16.07 15.95
C LYS A 14 0.28 15.93 16.40
N THR A 15 -0.10 16.70 17.38
CA THR A 15 -1.45 16.81 17.96
C THR A 15 -1.90 18.27 17.91
N PRO A 16 -3.19 18.58 18.10
CA PRO A 16 -3.64 19.98 18.19
C PRO A 16 -2.89 20.79 19.26
N VAL A 17 -2.51 20.14 20.36
CA VAL A 17 -1.82 20.76 21.50
C VAL A 17 -0.30 20.82 21.29
N SER A 18 0.25 19.92 20.47
CA SER A 18 1.68 19.83 20.19
C SER A 18 1.93 19.69 18.69
N GLN A 19 2.36 20.78 18.08
CA GLN A 19 2.69 20.80 16.65
C GLN A 19 3.92 19.96 16.30
N GLY A 20 4.61 19.38 17.28
CA GLY A 20 5.83 18.58 17.08
C GLY A 20 6.94 19.37 16.37
N PRO A 21 8.06 18.72 16.04
CA PRO A 21 9.14 19.39 15.34
C PRO A 21 8.80 19.60 13.85
N GLY A 22 9.29 20.68 13.26
CA GLY A 22 9.19 20.95 11.81
C GLY A 22 10.15 20.09 10.98
N HIS A 23 11.33 19.79 11.54
CA HIS A 23 12.38 18.97 10.95
C HIS A 23 12.84 17.90 11.94
N CYS A 24 13.53 16.87 11.46
CA CYS A 24 14.07 15.83 12.34
C CYS A 24 15.02 16.43 13.40
N PRO A 25 14.76 16.29 14.71
CA PRO A 25 15.65 16.81 15.75
C PRO A 25 17.05 16.18 15.77
N GLN A 26 17.24 15.04 15.09
CA GLN A 26 18.50 14.30 15.07
C GLN A 26 19.38 14.68 13.88
N CYS A 27 18.82 14.70 12.65
CA CYS A 27 19.58 14.97 11.43
C CYS A 27 19.19 16.27 10.72
N ARG A 28 18.20 17.01 11.23
CA ARG A 28 17.59 18.20 10.61
C ARG A 28 16.96 17.97 9.23
N GLY A 29 16.86 16.72 8.79
CA GLY A 29 16.18 16.36 7.54
C GLY A 29 14.67 16.51 7.59
N GLU A 30 14.04 16.37 6.43
CA GLU A 30 12.59 16.46 6.24
C GLU A 30 11.83 15.40 7.06
N LEU A 31 10.68 15.81 7.59
CA LEU A 31 9.72 14.92 8.23
C LEU A 31 8.51 14.70 7.33
N ILE A 32 8.31 13.47 6.91
CA ILE A 32 7.18 13.08 6.05
C ILE A 32 5.95 12.88 6.92
N ASN A 33 4.82 13.50 6.56
CA ASN A 33 3.54 13.20 7.18
C ASN A 33 3.06 11.82 6.74
N ALA A 34 3.18 10.82 7.62
CA ALA A 34 2.79 9.45 7.34
C ALA A 34 1.31 9.18 7.60
N GLY A 35 0.61 10.07 8.32
CA GLY A 35 -0.81 9.92 8.65
C GLY A 35 -1.08 9.43 10.07
N ALA A 36 -2.36 9.21 10.40
CA ALA A 36 -2.80 8.88 11.75
C ALA A 36 -2.63 7.39 12.08
N ASP A 37 -2.81 6.52 11.08
CA ASP A 37 -2.95 5.08 11.27
C ASP A 37 -1.66 4.31 10.95
N VAL A 38 -0.53 5.02 10.83
CA VAL A 38 0.76 4.36 10.57
C VAL A 38 1.20 3.56 11.79
N ALA A 39 1.38 2.27 11.60
CA ALA A 39 2.06 1.42 12.57
C ALA A 39 3.57 1.64 12.45
N VAL A 40 4.10 2.61 13.20
CA VAL A 40 5.53 2.97 13.15
C VAL A 40 6.40 1.76 13.51
N PRO A 41 7.30 1.30 12.62
CA PRO A 41 8.20 0.20 12.93
C PRO A 41 9.15 0.55 14.10
N LYS A 42 9.62 -0.46 14.82
CA LYS A 42 10.68 -0.27 15.83
C LYS A 42 11.92 0.32 15.14
N ARG A 43 12.67 1.21 15.79
CA ARG A 43 13.85 1.87 15.19
C ARG A 43 14.87 0.89 14.56
N ARG A 44 15.04 -0.29 15.17
CA ARG A 44 15.94 -1.36 14.70
C ARG A 44 15.37 -2.25 13.58
N ASP A 45 14.07 -2.14 13.29
CA ASP A 45 13.41 -2.94 12.27
C ASP A 45 13.68 -2.39 10.86
N VAL A 46 14.87 -2.70 10.34
CA VAL A 46 15.32 -2.22 9.03
C VAL A 46 14.35 -2.64 7.91
N ALA A 47 13.78 -3.83 8.01
CA ALA A 47 12.85 -4.34 7.00
C ALA A 47 11.54 -3.54 6.98
N GLY A 48 10.95 -3.30 8.16
CA GLY A 48 9.75 -2.46 8.29
C GLY A 48 9.98 -1.02 7.82
N TRP A 49 11.13 -0.43 8.15
CA TRP A 49 11.48 0.91 7.68
C TRP A 49 11.66 0.99 6.16
N ARG A 50 12.27 -0.04 5.52
CA ARG A 50 12.37 -0.13 4.06
C ARG A 50 11.00 -0.24 3.39
N ALA A 51 10.10 -1.03 3.96
CA ALA A 51 8.74 -1.15 3.44
C ALA A 51 7.98 0.18 3.55
N LEU A 52 8.06 0.84 4.71
CA LEU A 52 7.45 2.15 4.94
C LEU A 52 8.00 3.22 3.97
N GLU A 53 9.31 3.23 3.74
CA GLU A 53 9.96 4.12 2.78
C GLU A 53 9.41 3.92 1.37
N ALA A 54 9.29 2.68 0.89
CA ALA A 54 8.74 2.40 -0.44
C ALA A 54 7.30 2.91 -0.58
N VAL A 55 6.47 2.72 0.44
CA VAL A 55 5.07 3.19 0.47
C VAL A 55 5.00 4.72 0.42
N LEU A 56 5.74 5.40 1.30
CA LEU A 56 5.71 6.87 1.39
C LEU A 56 6.28 7.53 0.13
N ARG A 57 7.38 7.01 -0.43
CA ARG A 57 7.97 7.51 -1.68
C ARG A 57 7.07 7.31 -2.90
N ALA A 58 6.23 6.27 -2.89
CA ALA A 58 5.20 6.07 -3.91
C ALA A 58 3.99 7.02 -3.74
N GLY A 59 4.00 7.89 -2.72
CA GLY A 59 2.94 8.86 -2.44
C GLY A 59 1.70 8.23 -1.79
N LEU A 60 1.85 7.07 -1.14
CA LEU A 60 0.83 6.49 -0.28
C LEU A 60 1.07 6.94 1.17
N THR A 61 -0.03 7.18 1.88
CA THR A 61 -0.02 7.59 3.29
C THR A 61 -0.99 6.71 4.09
N PHE A 62 -0.89 6.80 5.42
CA PHE A 62 -1.75 6.12 6.38
C PHE A 62 -2.78 7.07 6.99
N HIS A 63 -3.41 7.89 6.13
CA HIS A 63 -4.55 8.69 6.53
C HIS A 63 -5.80 7.81 6.45
N GLY A 64 -6.49 7.64 7.56
CA GLY A 64 -7.84 7.08 7.58
C GLY A 64 -8.83 8.01 6.87
N GLY A 65 -9.86 7.40 6.30
CA GLY A 65 -11.03 8.11 5.78
C GLY A 65 -11.94 8.60 6.90
N CYS A 66 -12.91 9.44 6.52
CA CYS A 66 -14.04 9.77 7.37
C CYS A 66 -14.78 8.46 7.72
N CYS A 67 -15.27 8.33 8.96
CA CYS A 67 -16.00 7.15 9.45
C CYS A 67 -15.15 5.92 9.84
N GLY A 68 -13.88 6.10 10.24
CA GLY A 68 -13.08 5.01 10.83
C GLY A 68 -12.61 3.95 9.83
N THR A 69 -12.76 4.22 8.53
CA THR A 69 -12.13 3.41 7.50
C THR A 69 -10.65 3.70 7.52
N GLY A 70 -9.82 2.75 7.95
CA GLY A 70 -8.37 2.89 7.93
C GLY A 70 -7.84 3.15 6.50
N PRO A 71 -6.52 3.35 6.33
CA PRO A 71 -5.91 3.78 5.05
C PRO A 71 -5.95 2.75 3.91
N GLY A 72 -6.75 1.68 4.06
CA GLY A 72 -6.68 0.48 3.25
C GLY A 72 -5.42 -0.33 3.50
N TYR A 73 -5.16 -1.31 2.64
CA TYR A 73 -3.94 -2.11 2.73
C TYR A 73 -2.70 -1.31 2.34
N ARG A 74 -1.63 -1.47 3.12
CA ARG A 74 -0.28 -1.00 2.82
C ARG A 74 0.70 -2.12 3.19
N PRO A 75 1.69 -2.44 2.32
CA PRO A 75 2.69 -3.45 2.61
C PRO A 75 3.52 -3.01 3.82
N ARG A 76 3.78 -3.97 4.72
CA ARG A 76 4.56 -3.74 5.95
C ARG A 76 5.91 -4.44 5.91
N THR A 77 6.15 -5.26 4.89
CA THR A 77 7.38 -6.01 4.71
C THR A 77 7.99 -5.78 3.32
N PRO A 78 9.31 -5.91 3.16
CA PRO A 78 9.96 -5.81 1.85
C PRO A 78 9.44 -6.84 0.85
N ARG A 79 9.07 -8.05 1.32
CA ARG A 79 8.48 -9.08 0.48
C ARG A 79 7.16 -8.63 -0.13
N GLU A 80 6.25 -8.08 0.68
CA GLU A 80 4.98 -7.58 0.16
C GLU A 80 5.22 -6.45 -0.86
N VAL A 81 6.15 -5.54 -0.59
CA VAL A 81 6.54 -4.49 -1.55
C VAL A 81 7.01 -5.10 -2.87
N GLN A 82 7.92 -6.08 -2.83
CA GLN A 82 8.42 -6.76 -4.02
C GLN A 82 7.30 -7.43 -4.82
N GLU A 83 6.36 -8.12 -4.15
CA GLU A 83 5.21 -8.75 -4.81
C GLU A 83 4.35 -7.73 -5.58
N ARG A 84 4.15 -6.52 -5.03
CA ARG A 84 3.36 -5.46 -5.68
C ARG A 84 4.14 -4.71 -6.76
N LEU A 85 5.45 -4.55 -6.61
CA LEU A 85 6.30 -4.02 -7.68
C LEU A 85 6.37 -4.99 -8.87
N ALA A 86 6.44 -6.30 -8.60
CA ALA A 86 6.38 -7.31 -9.63
C ALA A 86 5.01 -7.32 -10.34
N LEU A 87 3.91 -7.13 -9.59
CA LEU A 87 2.58 -6.93 -10.17
C LEU A 87 2.59 -5.72 -11.12
N ALA A 88 3.07 -4.55 -10.66
CA ALA A 88 3.16 -3.34 -11.49
C ALA A 88 3.94 -3.59 -12.80
N GLY A 89 5.06 -4.30 -12.71
CA GLY A 89 5.87 -4.65 -13.89
C GLY A 89 5.15 -5.59 -14.87
N ARG A 90 4.33 -6.54 -14.39
CA ARG A 90 3.60 -7.47 -15.25
C ARG A 90 2.36 -6.86 -15.89
N THR A 91 1.63 -6.03 -15.15
CA THR A 91 0.33 -5.49 -15.59
C THR A 91 0.40 -4.07 -16.15
N GLY A 92 1.55 -3.39 -16.01
CA GLY A 92 1.69 -1.98 -16.33
C GLY A 92 0.97 -1.04 -15.34
N MET A 93 0.44 -1.57 -14.23
CA MET A 93 -0.24 -0.76 -13.22
C MET A 93 0.72 0.29 -12.63
N PRO A 94 0.24 1.52 -12.35
CA PRO A 94 1.03 2.50 -11.61
C PRO A 94 1.49 1.93 -10.27
N VAL A 95 2.76 2.13 -9.91
CA VAL A 95 3.37 1.61 -8.67
C VAL A 95 2.54 1.96 -7.42
N LYS A 96 2.04 3.20 -7.34
CA LYS A 96 1.16 3.65 -6.26
C LYS A 96 -0.11 2.79 -6.13
N ALA A 97 -0.73 2.45 -7.26
CA ALA A 97 -1.93 1.62 -7.29
C ALA A 97 -1.58 0.17 -6.91
N ALA A 98 -0.51 -0.37 -7.49
CA ALA A 98 -0.07 -1.74 -7.19
C ALA A 98 0.28 -1.91 -5.70
N LEU A 99 0.98 -0.96 -5.08
CA LEU A 99 1.29 -1.00 -3.64
C LEU A 99 0.06 -0.91 -2.73
N ALA A 100 -1.09 -0.47 -3.25
CA ALA A 100 -2.35 -0.45 -2.52
C ALA A 100 -3.15 -1.77 -2.65
N VAL A 101 -2.73 -2.71 -3.51
CA VAL A 101 -3.43 -3.96 -3.77
C VAL A 101 -3.29 -4.93 -2.59
N VAL A 102 -4.44 -5.36 -2.07
CA VAL A 102 -4.58 -6.33 -0.98
C VAL A 102 -4.04 -7.70 -1.42
N ASP A 103 -4.50 -8.22 -2.56
CA ASP A 103 -4.11 -9.52 -3.10
C ASP A 103 -3.56 -9.35 -4.53
N PRO A 104 -2.23 -9.35 -4.71
CA PRO A 104 -1.63 -9.15 -6.02
C PRO A 104 -1.85 -10.36 -6.93
N THR A 105 -2.06 -11.56 -6.38
CA THR A 105 -2.27 -12.76 -7.20
C THR A 105 -3.65 -12.75 -7.85
N LEU A 106 -4.66 -12.28 -7.11
CA LEU A 106 -6.01 -12.10 -7.61
C LEU A 106 -6.05 -11.00 -8.67
N THR A 107 -5.41 -9.86 -8.41
CA THR A 107 -5.34 -8.74 -9.37
C THR A 107 -4.57 -9.10 -10.65
N ASP A 108 -3.48 -9.86 -10.54
CA ASP A 108 -2.72 -10.34 -11.71
C ASP A 108 -3.56 -11.25 -12.62
N ARG A 109 -4.40 -12.11 -12.03
CA ARG A 109 -5.20 -13.09 -12.78
C ARG A 109 -6.47 -12.52 -13.41
N TYR A 110 -7.12 -11.58 -12.73
CA TYR A 110 -8.47 -11.13 -13.10
C TYR A 110 -8.54 -9.63 -13.46
N GLY A 111 -7.43 -8.90 -13.38
CA GLY A 111 -7.37 -7.47 -13.61
C GLY A 111 -7.67 -6.62 -12.36
N ALA A 112 -7.47 -5.30 -12.48
CA ALA A 112 -7.62 -4.34 -11.38
C ALA A 112 -9.07 -4.21 -10.89
N ASP A 113 -10.05 -4.53 -11.73
CA ASP A 113 -11.49 -4.43 -11.44
C ASP A 113 -12.01 -5.65 -10.66
N ALA A 114 -11.16 -6.66 -10.48
CA ALA A 114 -11.47 -7.86 -9.74
C ALA A 114 -11.77 -7.48 -8.28
N ARG A 115 -13.06 -7.40 -7.96
CA ARG A 115 -13.55 -7.11 -6.61
C ARG A 115 -12.93 -8.15 -5.67
N THR A 116 -12.02 -7.72 -4.78
CA THR A 116 -11.46 -8.62 -3.77
C THR A 116 -12.64 -9.25 -3.04
N PRO A 117 -12.81 -10.59 -3.05
CA PRO A 117 -13.90 -11.20 -2.32
C PRO A 117 -13.74 -10.74 -0.88
N GLY A 118 -14.74 -10.00 -0.37
CA GLY A 118 -14.79 -9.67 1.04
C GLY A 118 -14.58 -10.97 1.82
N ARG A 119 -13.78 -10.92 2.88
CA ARG A 119 -13.55 -12.05 3.80
C ARG A 119 -14.89 -12.40 4.47
N GLY A 120 -15.80 -12.99 3.72
CA GLY A 120 -17.08 -13.52 4.16
C GLY A 120 -16.83 -14.85 4.83
N THR A 121 -17.35 -14.99 6.04
CA THR A 121 -17.49 -16.26 6.74
C THR A 121 -17.96 -17.35 5.78
N ARG A 122 -17.30 -18.52 5.82
CA ARG A 122 -17.59 -19.68 4.97
C ARG A 122 -19.10 -19.99 4.96
N GLY A 123 -19.75 -19.62 3.87
CA GLY A 123 -21.08 -20.10 3.48
C GLY A 123 -20.99 -20.48 2.02
N GLY A 124 -21.02 -21.78 1.72
CA GLY A 124 -20.77 -22.31 0.39
C GLY A 124 -21.68 -21.69 -0.67
N ARG A 125 -21.08 -21.21 -1.76
CA ARG A 125 -21.78 -21.01 -3.02
C ARG A 125 -20.79 -21.23 -4.17
N GLN A 126 -21.15 -22.16 -5.06
CA GLN A 126 -20.41 -22.48 -6.28
C GLN A 126 -20.29 -21.25 -7.19
N PRO A 127 -19.16 -21.03 -7.88
CA PRO A 127 -19.04 -19.94 -8.83
C PRO A 127 -19.85 -20.23 -10.10
N ALA A 128 -20.72 -19.28 -10.47
CA ALA A 128 -21.43 -19.27 -11.74
C ALA A 128 -20.49 -18.93 -12.91
N GLY A 129 -20.84 -19.43 -14.09
CA GLY A 129 -20.02 -19.54 -15.30
C GLY A 129 -19.24 -18.30 -15.73
N VAL A 130 -18.04 -18.58 -16.24
CA VAL A 130 -17.10 -17.65 -16.89
C VAL A 130 -17.59 -17.37 -18.32
N PRO A 131 -17.80 -16.10 -18.75
CA PRO A 131 -17.85 -15.80 -20.17
C PRO A 131 -16.42 -15.79 -20.72
N LYS A 132 -16.19 -16.52 -21.81
CA LYS A 132 -14.91 -16.53 -22.53
C LYS A 132 -14.92 -15.39 -23.54
N HIS A 133 -13.98 -14.46 -23.42
CA HIS A 133 -13.75 -13.45 -24.46
C HIS A 133 -12.78 -14.05 -25.48
N SER A 134 -13.27 -14.34 -26.69
CA SER A 134 -12.43 -14.71 -27.84
C SER A 134 -11.73 -13.45 -28.36
N TRP A 135 -10.42 -13.51 -28.52
CA TRP A 135 -9.68 -12.56 -29.33
C TRP A 135 -9.50 -13.21 -30.70
N GLU A 136 -10.40 -12.91 -31.63
CA GLU A 136 -10.21 -13.28 -33.03
C GLU A 136 -9.13 -12.39 -33.64
N THR A 137 -8.00 -13.00 -33.97
CA THR A 137 -6.95 -12.43 -34.82
C THR A 137 -7.49 -12.23 -36.22
N SER A 138 -7.64 -10.98 -36.65
CA SER A 138 -7.64 -10.65 -38.08
C SER A 138 -6.22 -10.80 -38.63
N ARG A 139 -6.03 -11.77 -39.53
CA ARG A 139 -5.03 -11.72 -40.60
C ARG A 139 -5.75 -11.89 -41.94
N ARG A 140 -5.81 -10.79 -42.69
CA ARG A 140 -5.89 -10.62 -44.16
C ARG A 140 -5.19 -9.27 -44.38
N ASP A 141 -4.21 -9.07 -45.25
CA ASP A 141 -3.81 -9.68 -46.53
C ASP A 141 -2.29 -9.83 -46.59
#